data_AF-A0A061J0F1-F1
#
_entry.id   AF-A0A061J0F1-F1
#
_cell.length_a   1.000
_cell.length_b   1.000
_cell.length_c   1.000
_cell.angle_alpha   90.00
_cell.angle_beta   90.00
_cell.angle_gamma   90.00
#
_symmetry.space_group_name_H-M   'P 1'
#
loop_
_entity.id
_entity.type
_entity.pdbx_description
1 polymer ?
#
loop_
_entity_poly.entity_id
_entity_poly.type
_entity_poly.pdbx_seq_one_letter_code
_entity_poly.pdbx_strand_id
1 'polypeptide(L)'
;MEKIVRTVYRQLYRKAASIDKDIALRSVLTCSPQQVYDHRRGVWVAFDVAKQAGWPESRIFLDSLIRRLNRGCEFYIPQNGCDADGRSRSNSSDSDRGVSDGGRSSRGGNESSPSLLQVLRKSFEETPFSITQMNNAFAALKELAYVTEMASKHYGSAVSPPQEAKTLPTPNLTVVDKVEEMHNVSLTKGLSDVLERLTGDQRGVPSRTSEKDVRVKEEKENVAGKDDEEEEGEEQENGTAALSGKKPSKTPFDTPNSVHMLLAHPQLYDFFRYSVMIVIRSTPNDSAACVLNKPLENDEGIAMPVSATIRLNHVHPIFGKHLANHTVMIGGPVSRGSFDSSILLLHRIPDVEDAIPVSHSLWVDGNYDVLQKKLEDGSADANDIIVICGFSGWGGDQLAGEIRSGTWVVARGSTDDPAMDDFIFALARYAGVPSSAAAPQSSLSSSERKVTQMSSAGQSRNRSVAVWSWAYKALGSPYTELARNQKPLIQEPQDK
;
A
#
# COMPACT_ATOMS: atom_id res chain seq x y z
N MET A 1 -47.54 9.09 14.13
CA MET A 1 -46.56 8.17 13.51
C MET A 1 -46.20 8.60 12.09
N GLU A 2 -47.16 8.83 11.20
CA GLU A 2 -46.91 9.19 9.80
C GLU A 2 -46.08 10.48 9.58
N LYS A 3 -46.31 11.54 10.36
CA LYS A 3 -45.49 12.78 10.31
C LYS A 3 -44.01 12.52 10.62
N ILE A 4 -43.73 11.64 11.59
CA ILE A 4 -42.36 11.29 12.01
C ILE A 4 -41.69 10.50 10.88
N VAL A 5 -42.38 9.48 10.36
CA VAL A 5 -41.92 8.67 9.21
C VAL A 5 -41.54 9.56 8.02
N ARG A 6 -42.45 10.45 7.60
CA ARG A 6 -42.19 11.39 6.49
C ARG A 6 -41.00 12.31 6.77
N THR A 7 -40.82 12.74 8.01
CA THR A 7 -39.71 13.61 8.41
C THR A 7 -38.37 12.87 8.35
N VAL A 8 -38.29 11.67 8.93
CA VAL A 8 -37.10 10.83 8.92
C VAL A 8 -36.70 10.47 7.49
N TYR A 9 -37.65 10.04 6.66
CA TYR A 9 -37.40 9.71 5.26
C TYR A 9 -36.88 10.93 4.47
N ARG A 10 -37.46 12.12 4.65
CA ARG A 10 -36.96 13.35 4.01
C ARG A 10 -35.53 13.70 4.44
N GLN A 11 -35.18 13.49 5.71
CA GLN A 11 -33.81 13.74 6.18
C GLN A 11 -32.82 12.71 5.63
N LEU A 12 -33.18 11.42 5.65
CA LEU A 12 -32.41 10.34 5.02
C LEU A 12 -32.14 10.65 3.55
N TYR A 13 -33.19 10.99 2.80
CA TYR A 13 -33.10 11.34 1.39
C TYR A 13 -32.13 12.51 1.14
N ARG A 14 -32.25 13.61 1.89
CA ARG A 14 -31.38 14.77 1.72
C ARG A 14 -29.92 14.46 2.01
N LYS A 15 -29.64 13.72 3.10
CA LYS A 15 -28.27 13.36 3.47
C LYS A 15 -27.67 12.34 2.50
N ALA A 16 -28.45 11.36 2.09
CA ALA A 16 -28.06 10.39 1.07
C ALA A 16 -27.70 11.05 -0.25
N ALA A 17 -28.55 11.95 -0.74
CA ALA A 17 -28.28 12.72 -1.95
C ALA A 17 -27.02 13.61 -1.85
N SER A 18 -26.62 14.01 -0.64
CA SER A 18 -25.37 14.75 -0.41
C SER A 18 -24.16 13.84 -0.46
N ILE A 19 -24.26 12.64 0.14
CA ILE A 19 -23.17 11.66 0.19
C ILE A 19 -22.92 11.05 -1.20
N ASP A 20 -23.99 10.75 -1.96
CA ASP A 20 -23.87 10.21 -3.32
C ASP A 20 -23.14 11.16 -4.29
N LYS A 21 -23.13 12.47 -4.00
CA LYS A 21 -22.47 13.48 -4.83
C LYS A 21 -20.99 13.69 -4.50
N ASP A 22 -20.52 13.15 -3.37
CA ASP A 22 -19.17 13.37 -2.87
C ASP A 22 -18.50 12.04 -2.54
N ILE A 23 -17.56 11.64 -3.40
CA ILE A 23 -16.78 10.40 -3.27
C ILE A 23 -16.06 10.32 -1.93
N ALA A 24 -15.55 11.44 -1.41
CA ALA A 24 -14.87 11.47 -0.13
C ALA A 24 -15.82 11.21 1.04
N LEU A 25 -17.10 11.59 0.92
CA LEU A 25 -18.11 11.27 1.93
C LEU A 25 -18.57 9.83 1.84
N ARG A 26 -18.70 9.33 0.61
CA ARG A 26 -19.05 7.93 0.38
C ARG A 26 -17.97 6.99 0.92
N SER A 27 -16.69 7.34 0.80
CA SER A 27 -15.58 6.50 1.30
C SER A 27 -15.51 6.39 2.82
N VAL A 28 -16.15 7.29 3.58
CA VAL A 28 -16.26 7.20 5.05
C VAL A 28 -17.23 6.09 5.47
N LEU A 29 -18.19 5.72 4.62
CA LEU A 29 -19.14 4.66 4.89
C LEU A 29 -18.49 3.29 4.70
N THR A 30 -17.89 2.76 5.76
CA THR A 30 -17.33 1.41 5.80
C THR A 30 -18.29 0.44 6.48
N CYS A 31 -18.16 -0.85 6.15
CA CYS A 31 -18.83 -1.92 6.86
C CYS A 31 -17.79 -2.87 7.46
N SER A 32 -18.24 -3.87 8.20
CA SER A 32 -17.37 -4.93 8.73
C SER A 32 -16.82 -5.84 7.61
N PRO A 33 -15.74 -6.58 7.86
CA PRO A 33 -15.24 -7.58 6.91
C PRO A 33 -16.24 -8.74 6.74
N GLN A 34 -16.32 -9.34 5.54
CA GLN A 34 -17.03 -10.63 5.35
C GLN A 34 -16.13 -11.83 5.60
N GLN A 35 -14.82 -11.63 5.51
CA GLN A 35 -13.81 -12.63 5.75
C GLN A 35 -12.64 -11.96 6.44
N VAL A 36 -11.99 -12.66 7.35
CA VAL A 36 -10.75 -12.24 7.98
C VAL A 36 -9.68 -13.25 7.61
N TYR A 37 -8.50 -12.77 7.24
CA TYR A 37 -7.39 -13.64 6.92
C TYR A 37 -6.79 -14.21 8.22
N ASP A 38 -6.81 -15.53 8.36
CA ASP A 38 -6.18 -16.22 9.48
C ASP A 38 -4.70 -16.46 9.13
N HIS A 39 -3.84 -15.59 9.65
CA HIS A 39 -2.38 -15.65 9.43
C HIS A 39 -1.75 -16.96 9.92
N ARG A 40 -2.36 -17.68 10.87
CA ARG A 40 -1.82 -18.97 11.35
C ARG A 40 -2.10 -20.11 10.38
N ARG A 41 -3.21 -19.99 9.64
CA ARG A 41 -3.70 -21.03 8.73
C ARG A 41 -3.45 -20.70 7.27
N GLY A 42 -3.07 -19.46 6.96
CA GLY A 42 -2.85 -18.98 5.60
C GLY A 42 -4.13 -18.93 4.76
N VAL A 43 -5.30 -18.76 5.38
CA VAL A 43 -6.60 -18.83 4.68
C VAL A 43 -7.56 -17.76 5.13
N TRP A 44 -8.45 -17.36 4.21
CA TRP A 44 -9.59 -16.52 4.53
C TRP A 44 -10.67 -17.30 5.27
N VAL A 45 -11.11 -16.77 6.41
CA VAL A 45 -12.16 -17.35 7.25
C VAL A 45 -13.38 -16.43 7.21
N ALA A 46 -14.56 -17.00 7.00
CA ALA A 46 -15.80 -16.24 7.00
C ALA A 46 -16.04 -15.51 8.33
N PHE A 47 -16.39 -14.24 8.25
CA PHE A 47 -16.75 -13.38 9.36
C PHE A 47 -18.24 -13.06 9.27
N ASP A 48 -18.99 -13.51 10.28
CA ASP A 48 -20.44 -13.32 10.34
C ASP A 48 -20.80 -12.36 11.46
N VAL A 49 -21.11 -11.13 11.07
CA VAL A 49 -21.53 -10.04 11.97
C VAL A 49 -22.75 -10.44 12.79
N ALA A 50 -23.69 -11.18 12.22
CA ALA A 50 -24.93 -11.55 12.91
C ALA A 50 -24.70 -12.59 14.01
N LYS A 51 -23.61 -13.37 13.91
CA LYS A 51 -23.18 -14.31 14.95
C LYS A 51 -22.33 -13.64 16.04
N GLN A 52 -21.93 -12.39 15.85
CA GLN A 52 -21.13 -11.68 16.85
C GLN A 52 -22.03 -11.27 18.03
N ALA A 53 -21.72 -11.82 19.21
CA ALA A 53 -22.51 -11.58 20.41
C ALA A 53 -22.60 -10.08 20.74
N GLY A 54 -23.82 -9.59 20.98
CA GLY A 54 -24.06 -8.25 21.52
C GLY A 54 -24.31 -7.13 20.49
N TRP A 55 -24.32 -7.42 19.19
CA TRP A 55 -24.65 -6.39 18.19
C TRP A 55 -26.16 -6.16 18.06
N PRO A 56 -26.65 -4.91 18.16
CA PRO A 56 -28.08 -4.61 17.95
C PRO A 56 -28.52 -4.87 16.49
N GLU A 57 -29.76 -5.28 16.28
CA GLU A 57 -30.34 -5.52 14.94
C GLU A 57 -30.17 -4.32 13.99
N SER A 58 -30.30 -3.10 14.52
CA SER A 58 -30.15 -1.87 13.73
C SER A 58 -28.73 -1.66 13.22
N ARG A 59 -27.72 -2.15 13.95
CA ARG A 59 -26.32 -2.12 13.52
C ARG A 59 -26.07 -3.15 12.43
N ILE A 60 -26.63 -4.36 12.54
CA ILE A 60 -26.55 -5.40 11.50
C ILE A 60 -27.23 -4.91 10.21
N PHE A 61 -28.39 -4.27 10.34
CA PHE A 61 -29.09 -3.64 9.21
C PHE A 61 -28.23 -2.59 8.52
N LEU A 62 -27.65 -1.67 9.30
CA LEU A 62 -26.79 -0.60 8.78
C LEU A 62 -25.56 -1.17 8.06
N ASP A 63 -24.89 -2.15 8.67
CA ASP A 63 -23.74 -2.82 8.06
C ASP A 63 -24.10 -3.43 6.71
N SER A 64 -25.21 -4.16 6.66
CA SER A 64 -25.75 -4.75 5.42
C SER A 64 -26.14 -3.69 4.39
N LEU A 65 -26.66 -2.55 4.84
CA LEU A 65 -26.99 -1.42 3.98
C LEU A 65 -25.72 -0.85 3.34
N ILE A 66 -24.71 -0.51 4.15
CA ILE A 66 -23.44 0.06 3.67
C ILE A 66 -22.73 -0.92 2.73
N ARG A 67 -22.72 -2.21 3.07
CA ARG A 67 -22.16 -3.24 2.21
C ARG A 67 -22.79 -3.26 0.81
N ARG A 68 -24.12 -3.11 0.71
CA ARG A 68 -24.80 -2.99 -0.60
C ARG A 68 -24.37 -1.73 -1.35
N LEU A 69 -24.12 -0.63 -0.66
CA LEU A 69 -23.60 0.60 -1.28
C LEU A 69 -22.19 0.41 -1.84
N ASN A 70 -21.39 -0.40 -1.16
CA ASN A 70 -20.00 -0.66 -1.50
C ASN A 70 -19.85 -1.90 -2.40
N ARG A 71 -20.94 -2.36 -3.05
CA ARG A 71 -20.96 -3.54 -3.95
C ARG A 71 -20.46 -4.84 -3.31
N GLY A 72 -20.65 -4.99 -2.00
CA GLY A 72 -20.16 -6.15 -1.24
C GLY A 72 -18.83 -5.90 -0.53
N CYS A 73 -18.06 -4.90 -0.97
CA CYS A 73 -16.76 -4.56 -0.41
C CYS A 73 -16.87 -3.88 0.96
N GLU A 74 -15.81 -4.00 1.75
CA GLU A 74 -15.68 -3.32 3.04
C GLU A 74 -15.56 -1.81 2.84
N PHE A 75 -14.67 -1.45 1.92
CA PHE A 75 -14.33 -0.09 1.55
C PHE A 75 -14.89 0.25 0.17
N TYR A 76 -15.29 1.51 -0.01
CA TYR A 76 -15.77 2.02 -1.29
C TYR A 76 -14.61 2.52 -2.14
N ILE A 77 -14.38 1.90 -3.30
CA ILE A 77 -13.49 2.39 -4.34
C ILE A 77 -14.35 2.79 -5.56
N PRO A 78 -14.23 4.03 -6.07
CA PRO A 78 -14.99 4.47 -7.23
C PRO A 78 -14.56 3.73 -8.50
N GLN A 79 -15.50 3.52 -9.43
CA GLN A 79 -15.25 2.81 -10.68
C GLN A 79 -15.08 3.80 -11.86
N ASN A 80 -14.14 3.52 -12.76
CA ASN A 80 -13.93 4.33 -13.96
C ASN A 80 -15.20 4.39 -14.82
N GLY A 81 -15.69 5.61 -15.09
CA GLY A 81 -16.81 5.87 -16.02
C GLY A 81 -18.23 5.79 -15.43
N CYS A 82 -18.44 5.37 -14.18
CA CYS A 82 -19.79 5.25 -13.60
C CYS A 82 -20.11 6.31 -12.52
N ASP A 83 -19.15 6.66 -11.68
CA ASP A 83 -19.39 7.52 -10.50
C ASP A 83 -19.06 9.01 -10.75
N ALA A 84 -18.48 9.35 -11.91
CA ALA A 84 -18.08 10.72 -12.29
C ALA A 84 -19.20 11.53 -12.98
N ASP A 85 -20.13 10.86 -13.68
CA ASP A 85 -21.15 11.52 -14.51
C ASP A 85 -22.53 11.60 -13.83
N GLY A 86 -22.61 12.42 -12.80
CA GLY A 86 -23.89 12.98 -12.33
C GLY A 86 -24.50 14.04 -13.27
N ARG A 87 -24.02 14.15 -14.52
CA ARG A 87 -24.34 15.19 -15.49
C ARG A 87 -24.73 14.67 -16.89
N SER A 88 -25.41 13.54 -16.99
CA SER A 88 -26.03 13.14 -18.26
C SER A 88 -27.55 13.14 -18.13
N ARG A 89 -28.15 14.17 -18.73
CA ARG A 89 -29.58 14.39 -18.89
C ARG A 89 -30.22 13.14 -19.48
N SER A 90 -31.23 12.60 -18.80
CA SER A 90 -32.19 11.68 -19.39
C SER A 90 -32.92 12.41 -20.52
N ASN A 91 -32.54 12.14 -21.76
CA ASN A 91 -33.34 12.38 -22.95
C ASN A 91 -32.99 11.32 -24.00
N SER A 92 -33.72 10.22 -23.98
CA SER A 92 -34.05 9.49 -25.19
C SER A 92 -35.31 8.67 -24.93
N SER A 93 -36.43 9.24 -25.37
CA SER A 93 -37.55 8.47 -25.89
C SER A 93 -37.05 7.55 -26.99
N ASP A 94 -37.31 6.24 -26.89
CA ASP A 94 -37.95 5.55 -28.00
C ASP A 94 -38.51 4.19 -27.58
N SER A 95 -39.76 3.99 -27.99
CA SER A 95 -40.46 2.73 -28.13
C SER A 95 -39.84 1.88 -29.24
N ASP A 96 -39.65 0.57 -29.05
CA ASP A 96 -40.44 -0.48 -29.71
C ASP A 96 -39.99 -1.90 -29.29
N ARG A 97 -40.88 -2.87 -29.55
CA ARG A 97 -40.92 -4.28 -29.16
C ARG A 97 -39.94 -5.18 -29.91
N GLY A 98 -39.58 -6.32 -29.29
CA GLY A 98 -38.95 -7.47 -29.96
C GLY A 98 -38.64 -8.62 -28.98
N VAL A 99 -38.82 -9.86 -29.41
CA VAL A 99 -39.11 -11.06 -28.58
C VAL A 99 -37.96 -12.08 -28.59
N SER A 100 -37.81 -12.77 -27.46
CA SER A 100 -37.32 -14.15 -27.19
C SER A 100 -35.85 -14.62 -27.41
N ASP A 101 -35.36 -15.21 -26.31
CA ASP A 101 -34.65 -16.50 -26.14
C ASP A 101 -33.11 -16.56 -26.04
N GLY A 102 -32.65 -17.39 -25.09
CA GLY A 102 -31.32 -18.00 -25.08
C GLY A 102 -30.26 -17.49 -24.08
N GLY A 103 -30.01 -18.26 -23.02
CA GLY A 103 -28.66 -18.42 -22.45
C GLY A 103 -28.30 -17.63 -21.18
N ARG A 104 -28.46 -18.27 -20.01
CA ARG A 104 -27.80 -17.85 -18.77
C ARG A 104 -26.28 -18.05 -18.91
N SER A 105 -25.57 -16.95 -19.14
CA SER A 105 -24.14 -16.83 -18.84
C SER A 105 -23.97 -15.58 -18.00
N SER A 106 -23.44 -15.73 -16.78
CA SER A 106 -23.09 -14.63 -15.87
C SER A 106 -21.92 -13.83 -16.46
N ARG A 107 -22.21 -12.93 -17.38
CA ARG A 107 -21.34 -11.80 -17.68
C ARG A 107 -21.56 -10.77 -16.58
N GLY A 108 -20.53 -10.51 -15.78
CA GLY A 108 -20.51 -9.41 -14.83
C GLY A 108 -20.81 -8.12 -15.57
N GLY A 109 -22.06 -7.66 -15.45
CA GLY A 109 -22.50 -6.39 -16.00
C GLY A 109 -21.75 -5.28 -15.29
N ASN A 110 -21.27 -4.33 -16.08
CA ASN A 110 -20.67 -3.08 -15.64
C ASN A 110 -21.78 -2.19 -15.03
N GLU A 111 -22.44 -2.66 -13.98
CA GLU A 111 -23.51 -1.93 -13.29
C GLU A 111 -22.86 -0.81 -12.46
N SER A 112 -23.38 0.40 -12.58
CA SER A 112 -22.96 1.54 -11.76
C SER A 112 -23.27 1.27 -10.28
N SER A 113 -22.47 1.84 -9.37
CA SER A 113 -22.62 1.60 -7.95
C SER A 113 -24.03 2.09 -7.58
N PRO A 114 -24.87 1.28 -6.91
CA PRO A 114 -26.20 1.76 -6.59
C PRO A 114 -26.03 3.01 -5.73
N SER A 115 -26.70 4.10 -6.12
CA SER A 115 -26.79 5.29 -5.29
C SER A 115 -27.40 4.91 -3.95
N LEU A 116 -26.94 5.55 -2.88
CA LEU A 116 -27.54 5.42 -1.56
C LEU A 116 -29.04 5.72 -1.61
N LEU A 117 -29.47 6.64 -2.46
CA LEU A 117 -30.90 6.85 -2.72
C LEU A 117 -31.62 5.60 -3.26
N GLN A 118 -31.05 4.90 -4.24
CA GLN A 118 -31.66 3.67 -4.78
C GLN A 118 -31.74 2.58 -3.71
N VAL A 119 -30.67 2.38 -2.92
CA VAL A 119 -30.66 1.36 -1.88
C VAL A 119 -31.61 1.70 -0.73
N LEU A 120 -31.70 2.97 -0.34
CA LEU A 120 -32.65 3.44 0.67
C LEU A 120 -34.09 3.29 0.19
N ARG A 121 -34.40 3.65 -1.07
CA ARG A 121 -35.74 3.44 -1.64
C ARG A 121 -36.12 1.97 -1.57
N LYS A 122 -35.24 1.09 -2.06
CA LYS A 122 -35.45 -0.36 -1.98
C LYS A 122 -35.71 -0.82 -0.53
N SER A 123 -34.88 -0.38 0.40
CA SER A 123 -34.93 -0.87 1.79
C SER A 123 -36.10 -0.30 2.61
N PHE A 124 -36.60 0.89 2.29
CA PHE A 124 -37.62 1.59 3.09
C PHE A 124 -38.98 1.73 2.39
N GLU A 125 -39.07 1.57 1.07
CA GLU A 125 -40.32 1.67 0.31
C GLU A 125 -40.92 0.29 -0.01
N GLU A 126 -40.12 -0.79 -0.03
CA GLU A 126 -40.61 -2.14 -0.32
C GLU A 126 -41.29 -2.84 0.88
N THR A 127 -41.18 -2.28 2.09
CA THR A 127 -41.74 -2.87 3.31
C THR A 127 -42.62 -1.91 4.11
N PRO A 128 -43.76 -2.36 4.66
CA PRO A 128 -44.64 -1.52 5.47
C PRO A 128 -43.98 -1.09 6.78
N PHE A 129 -44.10 0.20 7.14
CA PHE A 129 -43.45 0.85 8.28
C PHE A 129 -43.74 0.15 9.62
N SER A 130 -42.76 -0.62 10.11
CA SER A 130 -42.73 -1.24 11.44
C SER A 130 -41.88 -0.44 12.43
N ILE A 131 -41.99 -0.73 13.74
CA ILE A 131 -41.13 -0.13 14.77
C ILE A 131 -39.66 -0.46 14.51
N THR A 132 -39.36 -1.70 14.09
CA THR A 132 -38.01 -2.12 13.70
C THR A 132 -37.45 -1.32 12.53
N GLN A 133 -38.26 -1.08 11.49
CA GLN A 133 -37.85 -0.23 10.37
C GLN A 133 -37.62 1.21 10.79
N MET A 134 -38.39 1.73 11.74
CA MET A 134 -38.17 3.06 12.30
C MET A 134 -36.83 3.13 13.05
N ASN A 135 -36.49 2.12 13.85
CA ASN A 135 -35.20 2.02 14.52
C ASN A 135 -34.04 1.94 13.51
N ASN A 136 -34.19 1.16 12.44
CA ASN A 136 -33.23 1.04 11.35
C ASN A 136 -33.05 2.38 10.59
N ALA A 137 -34.16 3.09 10.34
CA ALA A 137 -34.14 4.42 9.72
C ALA A 137 -33.39 5.43 10.59
N PHE A 138 -33.61 5.41 11.91
CA PHE A 138 -32.88 6.27 12.84
C PHE A 138 -31.39 5.92 12.92
N ALA A 139 -31.02 4.65 12.92
CA ALA A 139 -29.63 4.22 12.88
C ALA A 139 -28.93 4.70 11.61
N ALA A 140 -29.53 4.48 10.45
CA ALA A 140 -29.02 5.00 9.17
C ALA A 140 -28.91 6.53 9.20
N LEU A 141 -29.94 7.23 9.70
CA LEU A 141 -29.93 8.69 9.78
C LEU A 141 -28.80 9.22 10.67
N LYS A 142 -28.54 8.57 11.80
CA LYS A 142 -27.46 8.94 12.74
C LYS A 142 -26.09 8.84 12.06
N GLU A 143 -25.84 7.77 11.31
CA GLU A 143 -24.57 7.58 10.59
C GLU A 143 -24.41 8.58 9.44
N LEU A 144 -25.43 8.74 8.60
CA LEU A 144 -25.36 9.73 7.51
C LEU A 144 -25.24 11.15 8.08
N ALA A 145 -25.83 11.43 9.26
CA ALA A 145 -25.66 12.69 9.95
C ALA A 145 -24.22 12.88 10.44
N TYR A 146 -23.62 11.85 11.03
CA TYR A 146 -22.23 11.88 11.47
C TYR A 146 -21.28 12.16 10.30
N VAL A 147 -21.40 11.42 9.20
CA VAL A 147 -20.56 11.62 8.00
C VAL A 147 -20.72 13.03 7.43
N THR A 148 -21.96 13.51 7.28
CA THR A 148 -22.21 14.87 6.75
C THR A 148 -21.78 15.99 7.69
N GLU A 149 -21.82 15.78 9.00
CA GLU A 149 -21.35 16.77 9.98
C GLU A 149 -19.81 16.81 10.04
N MET A 150 -19.15 15.65 10.07
CA MET A 150 -17.68 15.56 9.98
C MET A 150 -17.18 16.21 8.69
N ALA A 151 -17.86 15.97 7.57
CA ALA A 151 -17.60 16.65 6.31
C ALA A 151 -17.63 18.17 6.46
N SER A 152 -18.71 18.72 7.02
CA SER A 152 -18.90 20.17 7.12
C SER A 152 -17.81 20.88 7.93
N LYS A 153 -17.23 20.20 8.93
CA LYS A 153 -16.14 20.73 9.76
C LYS A 153 -14.79 20.71 9.03
N HIS A 154 -14.63 19.85 8.02
CA HIS A 154 -13.33 19.55 7.42
C HIS A 154 -13.34 19.59 5.88
N TYR A 155 -14.40 20.14 5.29
CA TYR A 155 -14.61 20.23 3.86
C TYR A 155 -13.47 21.03 3.20
N GLY A 156 -12.82 20.44 2.20
CA GLY A 156 -11.72 21.09 1.46
C GLY A 156 -10.38 21.07 2.20
N SER A 157 -10.28 20.34 3.31
CA SER A 157 -9.11 20.35 4.17
C SER A 157 -8.01 19.36 3.77
N ALA A 158 -7.84 19.11 2.47
CA ALA A 158 -6.81 18.21 1.95
C ALA A 158 -5.40 18.77 2.24
N VAL A 159 -4.47 17.87 2.55
CA VAL A 159 -3.05 18.23 2.53
C VAL A 159 -2.66 18.36 1.07
N SER A 160 -2.31 19.58 0.67
CA SER A 160 -1.81 19.83 -0.69
C SER A 160 -0.51 19.04 -0.89
N PRO A 161 -0.30 18.46 -2.08
CA PRO A 161 0.98 17.90 -2.46
C PRO A 161 2.12 18.90 -2.27
N PRO A 162 3.37 18.43 -2.10
CA PRO A 162 4.56 19.27 -2.10
C PRO A 162 4.61 20.29 -3.25
N GLN A 163 5.38 21.37 -3.11
CA GLN A 163 5.59 22.29 -4.24
C GLN A 163 6.38 21.61 -5.36
N GLU A 164 7.28 20.70 -5.00
CA GLU A 164 8.08 19.84 -5.87
C GLU A 164 7.19 18.94 -6.76
N ALA A 165 5.98 18.61 -6.30
CA ALA A 165 4.98 17.87 -7.07
C ALA A 165 4.46 18.64 -8.30
N LYS A 166 4.70 19.96 -8.39
CA LYS A 166 4.28 20.78 -9.54
C LYS A 166 5.29 20.74 -10.68
N THR A 167 6.55 20.45 -10.39
CA THR A 167 7.64 20.48 -11.37
C THR A 167 7.98 19.09 -11.91
N LEU A 168 7.67 18.05 -11.16
CA LEU A 168 7.91 16.66 -11.56
C LEU A 168 6.85 16.19 -12.58
N PRO A 169 7.27 15.42 -13.60
CA PRO A 169 6.32 14.80 -14.52
C PRO A 169 5.47 13.79 -13.74
N THR A 170 4.18 13.72 -14.08
CA THR A 170 3.25 12.77 -13.47
C THR A 170 3.13 11.55 -14.38
N PRO A 171 3.39 10.32 -13.90
CA PRO A 171 3.29 9.14 -14.72
C PRO A 171 1.84 8.84 -15.11
N ASN A 172 1.67 8.12 -16.21
CA ASN A 172 0.37 7.63 -16.63
C ASN A 172 0.00 6.37 -15.83
N LEU A 173 -0.80 6.58 -14.79
CA LEU A 173 -1.25 5.52 -13.90
C LEU A 173 -2.68 5.10 -14.21
N THR A 174 -2.93 3.80 -14.13
CA THR A 174 -4.26 3.21 -14.25
C THR A 174 -4.57 2.40 -13.00
N VAL A 175 -5.83 2.42 -12.54
CA VAL A 175 -6.26 1.56 -11.43
C VAL A 175 -6.65 0.19 -11.95
N VAL A 176 -6.14 -0.86 -11.33
CA VAL A 176 -6.38 -2.25 -11.71
C VAL A 176 -6.88 -3.08 -10.51
N ASP A 177 -7.59 -4.17 -10.78
CA ASP A 177 -8.17 -5.02 -9.72
C ASP A 177 -7.24 -6.15 -9.25
N LYS A 178 -6.04 -6.24 -9.82
CA LYS A 178 -5.02 -7.25 -9.47
C LYS A 178 -3.62 -6.72 -9.71
N VAL A 179 -2.68 -7.25 -8.94
CA VAL A 179 -1.25 -7.09 -9.17
C VAL A 179 -0.81 -8.15 -10.18
N GLU A 180 -0.03 -7.77 -11.19
CA GLU A 180 0.54 -8.73 -12.13
C GLU A 180 1.73 -9.47 -11.52
N GLU A 181 1.94 -10.71 -11.97
CA GLU A 181 3.06 -11.52 -11.53
C GLU A 181 4.39 -10.87 -11.95
N MET A 182 5.34 -10.85 -11.01
CA MET A 182 6.67 -10.31 -11.18
C MET A 182 7.66 -11.43 -10.86
N HIS A 183 8.11 -12.13 -11.89
CA HIS A 183 8.90 -13.36 -11.80
C HIS A 183 10.38 -13.12 -11.51
N ASN A 184 10.69 -12.44 -10.40
CA ASN A 184 12.06 -12.41 -9.87
C ASN A 184 12.19 -13.55 -8.84
N VAL A 185 12.27 -14.79 -9.35
CA VAL A 185 12.00 -16.01 -8.58
C VAL A 185 12.98 -16.23 -7.41
N SER A 186 14.20 -15.70 -7.41
CA SER A 186 15.10 -15.82 -6.26
C SER A 186 16.32 -14.91 -6.40
N LEU A 187 16.43 -13.79 -5.65
CA LEU A 187 17.76 -13.33 -5.17
C LEU A 187 17.71 -12.53 -3.89
N THR A 188 16.54 -12.08 -3.43
CA THR A 188 16.39 -11.86 -2.01
C THR A 188 16.25 -13.24 -1.36
N LYS A 189 17.36 -13.99 -1.24
CA LYS A 189 17.51 -15.11 -0.27
C LYS A 189 16.83 -14.73 1.04
N GLY A 190 16.86 -13.43 1.32
CA GLY A 190 16.12 -12.83 2.38
C GLY A 190 14.58 -12.86 2.36
N LEU A 191 13.97 -12.15 1.42
CA LEU A 191 12.51 -12.07 1.31
C LEU A 191 11.91 -13.48 1.15
N SER A 192 12.53 -14.34 0.33
CA SER A 192 12.02 -15.68 0.03
C SER A 192 11.90 -16.55 1.28
N ASP A 193 12.94 -16.69 2.12
CA ASP A 193 12.82 -17.52 3.34
C ASP A 193 11.73 -17.01 4.30
N VAL A 194 11.50 -15.69 4.32
CA VAL A 194 10.50 -15.08 5.21
C VAL A 194 9.11 -15.32 4.67
N LEU A 195 8.91 -15.17 3.35
CA LEU A 195 7.64 -15.47 2.68
C LEU A 195 7.33 -16.98 2.75
N GLU A 196 8.33 -17.86 2.61
CA GLU A 196 8.19 -19.31 2.83
C GLU A 196 7.78 -19.64 4.27
N ARG A 197 8.37 -18.96 5.27
CA ARG A 197 7.94 -19.11 6.68
C ARG A 197 6.54 -18.57 6.96
N LEU A 198 6.08 -17.56 6.22
CA LEU A 198 4.73 -16.98 6.35
C LEU A 198 3.66 -17.85 5.65
N THR A 199 4.02 -18.61 4.61
CA THR A 199 3.09 -19.44 3.82
C THR A 199 2.89 -20.85 4.39
N GLY A 200 3.78 -21.30 5.27
CA GLY A 200 3.59 -22.45 6.15
C GLY A 200 3.24 -23.76 5.43
N ASP A 201 4.25 -24.53 5.00
CA ASP A 201 4.14 -25.98 5.13
C ASP A 201 5.47 -26.73 5.27
N GLN A 202 5.34 -27.92 5.86
CA GLN A 202 6.34 -28.85 6.35
C GLN A 202 7.30 -29.40 5.30
N ARG A 203 8.59 -29.45 5.66
CA ARG A 203 9.41 -30.66 5.46
C ARG A 203 10.59 -30.68 6.43
N GLY A 204 10.62 -31.71 7.27
CA GLY A 204 11.85 -32.19 7.92
C GLY A 204 12.22 -31.53 9.24
N VAL A 205 11.64 -32.01 10.34
CA VAL A 205 12.29 -32.00 11.65
C VAL A 205 13.67 -32.69 11.52
N PRO A 206 14.72 -32.14 12.12
CA PRO A 206 15.34 -32.91 13.17
C PRO A 206 15.25 -32.16 14.50
N SER A 207 14.74 -32.91 15.47
CA SER A 207 14.75 -32.61 16.89
C SER A 207 16.15 -32.22 17.33
N ARG A 208 16.25 -31.18 18.16
CA ARG A 208 17.25 -31.13 19.23
C ARG A 208 16.78 -30.20 20.34
N THR A 209 16.13 -30.86 21.31
CA THR A 209 16.35 -30.74 22.75
C THR A 209 17.09 -29.51 23.25
N SER A 210 16.46 -28.87 24.25
CA SER A 210 17.07 -28.10 25.33
C SER A 210 18.45 -28.64 25.75
N GLU A 211 19.40 -27.75 26.02
CA GLU A 211 19.90 -27.50 27.39
C GLU A 211 20.99 -26.44 27.42
N LYS A 212 21.04 -25.76 28.56
CA LYS A 212 22.11 -24.88 29.02
C LYS A 212 23.33 -25.72 29.43
N ASP A 213 24.49 -25.04 29.45
CA ASP A 213 25.62 -25.18 30.39
C ASP A 213 27.00 -25.43 29.75
N VAL A 214 27.79 -24.35 29.74
CA VAL A 214 29.10 -24.21 30.43
C VAL A 214 29.88 -25.52 30.69
N ARG A 215 31.00 -25.75 29.97
CA ARG A 215 32.39 -25.72 30.52
C ARG A 215 33.46 -26.18 29.51
N VAL A 216 34.61 -25.54 29.68
CA VAL A 216 35.95 -25.78 29.16
C VAL A 216 36.43 -27.23 29.29
N LYS A 217 37.12 -27.76 28.26
CA LYS A 217 38.43 -28.44 28.40
C LYS A 217 39.14 -28.72 27.07
N GLU A 218 40.46 -28.61 27.18
CA GLU A 218 41.53 -28.71 26.18
C GLU A 218 41.83 -30.14 25.69
N GLU A 219 42.80 -30.17 24.76
CA GLU A 219 43.70 -31.27 24.33
C GLU A 219 43.28 -32.02 23.06
N LYS A 220 44.03 -31.77 21.96
CA LYS A 220 45.09 -32.63 21.35
C LYS A 220 44.51 -33.95 20.81
N GLU A 221 44.77 -34.39 19.59
CA GLU A 221 46.08 -34.55 18.95
C GLU A 221 45.90 -34.95 17.46
N ASN A 222 47.01 -34.89 16.72
CA ASN A 222 47.23 -35.17 15.30
C ASN A 222 46.76 -36.54 14.78
N VAL A 223 46.61 -36.65 13.45
CA VAL A 223 47.16 -37.65 12.48
C VAL A 223 46.52 -37.31 11.11
N ALA A 224 47.19 -36.69 10.14
CA ALA A 224 48.23 -37.17 9.20
C ALA A 224 47.76 -38.19 8.13
N GLY A 225 47.85 -37.78 6.86
CA GLY A 225 47.86 -38.61 5.63
C GLY A 225 46.47 -38.89 5.04
N LYS A 226 46.25 -38.91 3.72
CA LYS A 226 47.17 -38.96 2.57
C LYS A 226 46.33 -38.80 1.28
N ASP A 227 46.94 -38.14 0.30
CA ASP A 227 46.80 -38.20 -1.17
C ASP A 227 45.70 -39.08 -1.80
N ASP A 228 45.01 -38.54 -2.81
CA ASP A 228 44.87 -39.17 -4.14
C ASP A 228 44.42 -38.11 -5.18
N GLU A 229 45.23 -37.98 -6.23
CA GLU A 229 44.96 -37.28 -7.50
C GLU A 229 44.25 -38.24 -8.47
N GLU A 230 43.37 -37.73 -9.33
CA GLU A 230 42.99 -38.28 -10.66
C GLU A 230 42.01 -37.25 -11.29
N GLU A 231 42.47 -36.36 -12.18
CA GLU A 231 42.65 -36.46 -13.64
C GLU A 231 41.40 -36.28 -14.52
N GLU A 232 41.69 -35.72 -15.70
CA GLU A 232 40.86 -34.91 -16.58
C GLU A 232 39.84 -35.67 -17.44
N GLY A 233 38.86 -34.92 -17.95
CA GLY A 233 38.04 -35.33 -19.10
C GLY A 233 37.60 -34.09 -19.89
N GLU A 234 38.41 -33.73 -20.89
CA GLU A 234 38.08 -32.75 -21.93
C GLU A 234 37.10 -33.34 -22.94
N GLU A 235 36.04 -32.61 -23.30
CA GLU A 235 35.42 -32.74 -24.62
C GLU A 235 35.22 -31.35 -25.24
N GLN A 236 35.98 -31.10 -26.31
CA GLN A 236 35.80 -29.99 -27.24
C GLN A 236 34.78 -30.40 -28.30
N GLU A 237 33.78 -29.55 -28.57
CA GLU A 237 33.17 -29.45 -29.90
C GLU A 237 33.15 -28.00 -30.36
N ASN A 238 33.83 -27.76 -31.49
CA ASN A 238 33.90 -26.50 -32.21
C ASN A 238 32.88 -26.53 -33.36
N GLY A 239 32.05 -25.48 -33.50
CA GLY A 239 31.11 -25.30 -34.61
C GLY A 239 30.64 -23.85 -34.75
N THR A 240 31.04 -23.21 -35.85
CA THR A 240 31.21 -21.77 -36.09
C THR A 240 29.94 -20.94 -36.38
N ALA A 241 29.90 -19.73 -35.81
CA ALA A 241 29.38 -18.43 -36.30
C ALA A 241 27.89 -18.20 -36.69
N ALA A 242 27.23 -17.31 -35.93
CA ALA A 242 26.61 -16.10 -36.47
C ALA A 242 26.50 -15.01 -35.39
N LEU A 243 27.08 -13.84 -35.66
CA LEU A 243 27.09 -12.65 -34.81
C LEU A 243 25.69 -12.01 -34.74
N SER A 244 25.14 -11.89 -33.52
CA SER A 244 24.19 -10.84 -33.16
C SER A 244 24.59 -10.30 -31.79
N GLY A 245 25.23 -9.14 -31.80
CA GLY A 245 25.74 -8.49 -30.60
C GLY A 245 24.60 -7.94 -29.73
N LYS A 246 24.12 -8.74 -28.79
CA LYS A 246 23.60 -8.24 -27.52
C LYS A 246 24.71 -8.37 -26.49
N LYS A 247 25.18 -7.25 -25.91
CA LYS A 247 25.99 -7.29 -24.68
C LYS A 247 25.22 -8.14 -23.66
N PRO A 248 25.86 -9.10 -22.97
CA PRO A 248 25.17 -9.89 -21.95
C PRO A 248 24.69 -8.93 -20.85
N SER A 249 23.39 -8.98 -20.56
CA SER A 249 22.79 -8.34 -19.38
C SER A 249 23.54 -8.84 -18.14
N LYS A 250 24.07 -7.93 -17.33
CA LYS A 250 24.81 -8.26 -16.10
C LYS A 250 23.91 -8.69 -14.94
N THR A 251 22.59 -8.52 -15.07
CA THR A 251 21.61 -8.96 -14.08
C THR A 251 20.92 -10.24 -14.55
N PRO A 252 20.77 -11.28 -13.71
CA PRO A 252 20.11 -12.53 -14.07
C PRO A 252 18.57 -12.40 -14.13
N PHE A 253 18.04 -11.18 -14.01
CA PHE A 253 16.62 -10.88 -13.87
C PHE A 253 16.07 -10.10 -15.04
N ASP A 254 14.84 -10.43 -15.39
CA ASP A 254 14.06 -9.69 -16.37
C ASP A 254 13.35 -8.51 -15.71
N THR A 255 13.44 -7.34 -16.34
CA THR A 255 12.68 -6.16 -15.92
C THR A 255 11.18 -6.41 -16.15
N PRO A 256 10.30 -6.11 -15.18
CA PRO A 256 8.87 -6.24 -15.38
C PRO A 256 8.35 -5.26 -16.44
N ASN A 257 7.20 -5.58 -17.05
CA ASN A 257 6.54 -4.70 -18.02
C ASN A 257 5.74 -3.56 -17.38
N SER A 258 5.49 -3.65 -16.07
CA SER A 258 4.64 -2.74 -15.34
C SER A 258 5.09 -2.61 -13.89
N VAL A 259 4.89 -1.43 -13.33
CA VAL A 259 5.11 -1.16 -11.91
C VAL A 259 3.77 -1.10 -11.21
N HIS A 260 3.66 -1.78 -10.08
CA HIS A 260 2.45 -1.76 -9.24
C HIS A 260 2.72 -1.04 -7.93
N MET A 261 1.85 -0.09 -7.60
CA MET A 261 1.84 0.59 -6.31
C MET A 261 0.54 0.30 -5.57
N LEU A 262 0.63 0.11 -4.26
CA LEU A 262 -0.52 -0.05 -3.38
C LEU A 262 -0.74 1.25 -2.61
N LEU A 263 -1.91 1.85 -2.80
CA LEU A 263 -2.33 3.04 -2.08
C LEU A 263 -3.37 2.64 -1.04
N ALA A 264 -3.09 2.91 0.22
CA ALA A 264 -4.02 2.61 1.30
C ALA A 264 -5.35 3.37 1.11
N HIS A 265 -6.47 2.69 1.34
CA HIS A 265 -7.77 3.35 1.42
C HIS A 265 -7.76 4.43 2.52
N PRO A 266 -8.46 5.58 2.37
CA PRO A 266 -8.39 6.67 3.36
C PRO A 266 -8.86 6.29 4.77
N GLN A 267 -9.78 5.32 4.87
CA GLN A 267 -10.28 4.80 6.14
C GLN A 267 -9.41 3.67 6.71
N LEU A 268 -8.25 3.37 6.13
CA LEU A 268 -7.33 2.40 6.72
C LEU A 268 -6.66 2.98 7.97
N TYR A 269 -6.54 2.15 9.00
CA TYR A 269 -5.99 2.54 10.31
C TYR A 269 -4.62 1.89 10.56
N ASP A 270 -4.07 2.14 11.76
CA ASP A 270 -2.82 1.56 12.25
C ASP A 270 -1.61 1.77 11.32
N PHE A 271 -0.75 0.76 11.20
CA PHE A 271 0.53 0.86 10.51
C PHE A 271 0.38 1.30 9.04
N PHE A 272 -0.62 0.78 8.32
CA PHE A 272 -0.83 1.07 6.88
C PHE A 272 -1.64 2.34 6.61
N ARG A 273 -2.01 3.08 7.66
CA ARG A 273 -2.66 4.37 7.52
C ARG A 273 -1.87 5.29 6.62
N TYR A 274 -2.52 5.74 5.54
CA TYR A 274 -1.96 6.62 4.51
C TYR A 274 -0.64 6.12 3.91
N SER A 275 -0.42 4.80 3.82
CA SER A 275 0.77 4.27 3.16
C SER A 275 0.64 4.30 1.64
N VAL A 276 1.75 4.59 0.99
CA VAL A 276 2.00 4.35 -0.43
C VAL A 276 3.11 3.32 -0.50
N MET A 277 2.89 2.24 -1.24
CA MET A 277 3.81 1.12 -1.28
C MET A 277 4.15 0.77 -2.72
N ILE A 278 5.36 0.28 -2.96
CA ILE A 278 5.75 -0.31 -4.23
C ILE A 278 5.81 -1.83 -4.09
N VAL A 279 5.18 -2.55 -5.01
CA VAL A 279 5.30 -4.00 -5.09
C VAL A 279 6.66 -4.33 -5.68
N ILE A 280 7.41 -5.17 -4.97
CA ILE A 280 8.75 -5.60 -5.36
C ILE A 280 8.79 -7.09 -5.75
N ARG A 281 7.74 -7.84 -5.39
CA ARG A 281 7.56 -9.25 -5.75
C ARG A 281 6.07 -9.58 -5.74
N SER A 282 5.63 -10.33 -6.75
CA SER A 282 4.31 -10.94 -6.77
C SER A 282 4.39 -12.27 -7.49
N THR A 283 4.08 -13.34 -6.77
CA THR A 283 3.96 -14.70 -7.27
C THR A 283 2.56 -15.22 -6.92
N PRO A 284 2.13 -16.36 -7.49
CA PRO A 284 0.85 -16.96 -7.10
C PRO A 284 0.77 -17.34 -5.61
N ASN A 285 1.92 -17.55 -4.95
CA ASN A 285 1.98 -18.03 -3.57
C ASN A 285 2.26 -16.93 -2.53
N ASP A 286 2.88 -15.84 -2.96
CA ASP A 286 3.31 -14.76 -2.08
C ASP A 286 3.36 -13.43 -2.81
N SER A 287 3.29 -12.34 -2.06
CA SER A 287 3.60 -11.01 -2.58
C SER A 287 4.36 -10.20 -1.53
N ALA A 288 5.21 -9.28 -1.98
CA ALA A 288 5.94 -8.38 -1.10
C ALA A 288 5.99 -6.96 -1.67
N ALA A 289 5.88 -5.99 -0.76
CA ALA A 289 5.93 -4.57 -1.09
C ALA A 289 6.66 -3.78 0.00
N CYS A 290 7.23 -2.66 -0.38
CA CYS A 290 7.87 -1.72 0.54
C CYS A 290 7.06 -0.43 0.64
N VAL A 291 6.78 0.02 1.86
CA VAL A 291 6.22 1.36 2.10
C VAL A 291 7.26 2.42 1.73
N LEU A 292 6.83 3.38 0.93
CA LEU A 292 7.66 4.47 0.42
C LEU A 292 7.62 5.71 1.33
N ASN A 293 6.53 5.91 2.08
CA ASN A 293 6.23 7.20 2.70
C ASN A 293 6.14 7.17 4.24
N LYS A 294 6.89 6.27 4.89
CA LYS A 294 6.98 6.20 6.35
C LYS A 294 8.44 6.25 6.81
N PRO A 295 8.99 7.42 7.17
CA PRO A 295 10.31 7.48 7.79
C PRO A 295 10.27 6.82 9.17
N LEU A 296 11.38 6.21 9.58
CA LEU A 296 11.57 5.78 10.96
C LEU A 296 11.76 7.03 11.83
N GLU A 297 11.02 7.10 12.91
CA GLU A 297 11.03 8.23 13.83
C GLU A 297 11.35 7.78 15.26
N ASN A 298 11.97 8.65 16.05
CA ASN A 298 12.02 8.51 17.50
C ASN A 298 10.70 8.96 18.15
N ASP A 299 10.61 8.88 19.48
CA ASP A 299 9.43 9.28 20.25
C ASP A 299 9.04 10.76 20.07
N GLU A 300 9.98 11.60 19.61
CA GLU A 300 9.76 13.02 19.31
C GLU A 300 9.30 13.26 17.87
N GLY A 301 9.22 12.21 17.04
CA GLY A 301 8.86 12.33 15.62
C GLY A 301 9.99 12.88 14.74
N ILE A 302 11.23 12.73 15.18
CA ILE A 302 12.42 13.09 14.40
C ILE A 302 12.84 11.89 13.58
N ALA A 303 12.98 12.09 12.26
CA ALA A 303 13.44 11.08 11.33
C ALA A 303 14.84 10.58 11.71
N MET A 304 15.00 9.27 11.79
CA MET A 304 16.21 8.61 12.27
C MET A 304 17.17 8.29 11.12
N PRO A 305 18.42 8.77 11.17
CA PRO A 305 19.41 8.43 10.16
C PRO A 305 19.96 7.01 10.36
N VAL A 306 20.57 6.46 9.31
CA VAL A 306 21.23 5.13 9.32
C VAL A 306 22.21 4.99 10.49
N SER A 307 23.08 5.99 10.70
CA SER A 307 24.09 5.99 11.76
C SER A 307 23.54 5.86 13.18
N ALA A 308 22.31 6.32 13.41
CA ALA A 308 21.64 6.26 14.72
C ALA A 308 20.79 4.99 14.89
N THR A 309 20.52 4.26 13.82
CA THR A 309 19.54 3.17 13.79
C THR A 309 20.20 1.80 13.62
N ILE A 310 21.22 1.73 12.76
CA ILE A 310 21.83 0.48 12.32
C ILE A 310 23.18 0.30 12.99
N ARG A 311 23.45 -0.92 13.44
CA ARG A 311 24.75 -1.29 14.00
C ARG A 311 25.76 -1.40 12.87
N LEU A 312 26.45 -0.29 12.59
CA LEU A 312 27.39 -0.17 11.46
C LEU A 312 28.48 -1.26 11.44
N ASN A 313 28.84 -1.83 12.60
CA ASN A 313 29.83 -2.91 12.70
C ASN A 313 29.33 -4.28 12.21
N HIS A 314 28.01 -4.46 12.04
CA HIS A 314 27.40 -5.71 11.58
C HIS A 314 26.84 -5.62 10.15
N VAL A 315 26.99 -4.46 9.50
CA VAL A 315 26.54 -4.25 8.13
C VAL A 315 27.70 -3.83 7.25
N HIS A 316 27.45 -3.83 5.95
CA HIS A 316 28.44 -3.44 4.96
C HIS A 316 28.96 -1.99 5.17
N PRO A 317 30.25 -1.69 4.95
CA PRO A 317 30.82 -0.36 5.19
C PRO A 317 30.14 0.79 4.44
N ILE A 318 29.49 0.52 3.31
CA ILE A 318 28.69 1.49 2.55
C ILE A 318 27.71 2.28 3.44
N PHE A 319 27.10 1.62 4.43
CA PHE A 319 26.13 2.23 5.33
C PHE A 319 26.76 3.30 6.22
N GLY A 320 27.95 3.03 6.75
CA GLY A 320 28.67 3.98 7.60
C GLY A 320 29.40 5.07 6.83
N LYS A 321 29.92 4.75 5.63
CA LYS A 321 30.72 5.69 4.84
C LYS A 321 29.89 6.65 3.99
N HIS A 322 28.85 6.14 3.32
CA HIS A 322 28.12 6.90 2.30
C HIS A 322 26.65 7.14 2.67
N LEU A 323 26.03 6.27 3.46
CA LEU A 323 24.61 6.34 3.78
C LEU A 323 24.30 6.77 5.21
N ALA A 324 25.31 7.13 6.00
CA ALA A 324 25.18 7.36 7.45
C ALA A 324 24.14 8.42 7.83
N ASN A 325 23.92 9.40 6.96
CA ASN A 325 22.99 10.52 7.15
C ASN A 325 21.64 10.30 6.46
N HIS A 326 21.46 9.21 5.71
CA HIS A 326 20.19 8.91 5.08
C HIS A 326 19.16 8.54 6.13
N THR A 327 17.96 9.09 5.98
CA THR A 327 16.80 8.66 6.76
C THR A 327 16.47 7.20 6.45
N VAL A 328 16.26 6.39 7.48
CA VAL A 328 15.76 5.03 7.33
C VAL A 328 14.26 5.07 7.13
N MET A 329 13.76 4.44 6.07
CA MET A 329 12.32 4.28 5.82
C MET A 329 11.85 2.95 6.41
N ILE A 330 10.65 2.90 6.98
CA ILE A 330 10.03 1.64 7.43
C ILE A 330 9.25 1.05 6.27
N GLY A 331 9.79 0.00 5.62
CA GLY A 331 9.17 -0.64 4.46
C GLY A 331 8.01 -1.58 4.79
N GLY A 332 7.86 -1.99 6.05
CA GLY A 332 6.72 -2.76 6.51
C GLY A 332 6.94 -3.42 7.88
N PRO A 333 5.91 -4.09 8.43
CA PRO A 333 5.98 -4.71 9.75
C PRO A 333 6.82 -6.00 9.77
N VAL A 334 7.13 -6.56 8.60
CA VAL A 334 7.92 -7.79 8.50
C VAL A 334 9.40 -7.43 8.45
N SER A 335 10.11 -7.78 9.53
CA SER A 335 11.57 -7.76 9.58
C SER A 335 12.10 -9.18 9.84
N ARG A 336 13.23 -9.48 9.22
CA ARG A 336 14.11 -10.60 9.52
C ARG A 336 14.91 -10.25 10.77
N GLY A 337 15.01 -11.20 11.70
CA GLY A 337 15.99 -11.18 12.78
C GLY A 337 16.15 -9.81 13.48
N SER A 338 17.40 -9.34 13.58
CA SER A 338 17.72 -7.99 14.05
C SER A 338 17.55 -6.95 12.94
N PHE A 339 17.32 -5.69 13.33
CA PHE A 339 17.02 -4.55 12.44
C PHE A 339 17.99 -4.41 11.25
N ASP A 340 19.27 -4.73 11.46
CA ASP A 340 20.35 -4.73 10.48
C ASP A 340 20.25 -5.83 9.40
N SER A 341 19.55 -6.93 9.66
CA SER A 341 19.39 -8.06 8.72
C SER A 341 18.19 -7.91 7.76
N SER A 342 17.50 -6.78 7.82
CA SER A 342 16.26 -6.48 7.07
C SER A 342 16.36 -5.24 6.18
N ILE A 343 17.58 -4.76 5.93
CA ILE A 343 17.79 -3.54 5.16
C ILE A 343 17.73 -3.87 3.67
N LEU A 344 17.02 -3.04 2.93
CA LEU A 344 16.89 -3.05 1.48
C LEU A 344 17.31 -1.67 0.96
N LEU A 345 18.01 -1.65 -0.17
CA LEU A 345 18.37 -0.43 -0.87
C LEU A 345 17.49 -0.29 -2.11
N LEU A 346 16.62 0.71 -2.14
CA LEU A 346 15.94 1.11 -3.37
C LEU A 346 16.80 2.16 -4.07
N HIS A 347 17.22 1.93 -5.31
CA HIS A 347 18.16 2.82 -5.99
C HIS A 347 17.94 2.95 -7.50
N ARG A 348 18.51 4.02 -8.07
CA ARG A 348 18.54 4.30 -9.53
C ARG A 348 19.90 4.06 -10.18
N ILE A 349 20.83 3.43 -9.44
CA ILE A 349 22.20 3.16 -9.90
C ILE A 349 22.20 1.93 -10.85
N PRO A 350 22.56 2.08 -12.13
CA PRO A 350 22.58 0.98 -13.09
C PRO A 350 23.83 0.10 -12.96
N ASP A 351 23.83 -1.03 -13.66
CA ASP A 351 24.95 -1.98 -13.74
C ASP A 351 25.46 -2.47 -12.36
N VAL A 352 24.53 -2.75 -11.46
CA VAL A 352 24.81 -3.35 -10.15
C VAL A 352 24.47 -4.83 -10.23
N GLU A 353 25.46 -5.68 -9.97
CA GLU A 353 25.28 -7.14 -9.96
C GLU A 353 24.27 -7.55 -8.90
N ASP A 354 23.47 -8.59 -9.17
CA ASP A 354 22.40 -9.12 -8.31
C ASP A 354 21.26 -8.15 -7.94
N ALA A 355 21.27 -6.93 -8.48
CA ALA A 355 20.19 -5.96 -8.24
C ALA A 355 18.88 -6.42 -8.92
N ILE A 356 17.77 -6.33 -8.19
CA ILE A 356 16.45 -6.77 -8.66
C ILE A 356 15.77 -5.60 -9.39
N PRO A 357 15.51 -5.70 -10.71
CA PRO A 357 14.81 -4.64 -11.42
C PRO A 357 13.34 -4.60 -11.02
N VAL A 358 12.88 -3.42 -10.61
CA VAL A 358 11.46 -3.10 -10.34
C VAL A 358 10.87 -2.29 -11.49
N SER A 359 11.70 -1.50 -12.17
CA SER A 359 11.38 -0.73 -13.37
C SER A 359 12.62 -0.59 -14.25
N HIS A 360 12.55 0.21 -15.32
CA HIS A 360 13.65 0.41 -16.26
C HIS A 360 14.90 0.99 -15.60
N SER A 361 14.73 1.99 -14.71
CA SER A 361 15.82 2.68 -14.01
C SER A 361 15.69 2.60 -12.50
N LEU A 362 15.00 1.57 -11.98
CA LEU A 362 14.74 1.40 -10.56
C LEU A 362 15.00 -0.05 -10.14
N TRP A 363 15.90 -0.21 -9.18
CA TRP A 363 16.32 -1.50 -8.66
C TRP A 363 16.22 -1.58 -7.15
N VAL A 364 16.06 -2.80 -6.65
CA VAL A 364 16.10 -3.13 -5.24
C VAL A 364 17.28 -4.05 -4.96
N ASP A 365 18.05 -3.69 -3.94
CA ASP A 365 19.22 -4.42 -3.46
C ASP A 365 20.30 -4.58 -4.55
N GLY A 366 21.30 -5.41 -4.29
CA GLY A 366 22.37 -5.74 -5.22
C GLY A 366 23.70 -5.84 -4.51
N ASN A 367 24.77 -6.02 -5.27
CA ASN A 367 26.11 -6.15 -4.72
C ASN A 367 26.57 -4.83 -4.08
N TYR A 368 26.68 -4.82 -2.75
CA TYR A 368 27.05 -3.65 -1.96
C TYR A 368 28.50 -3.18 -2.19
N ASP A 369 29.42 -4.07 -2.56
CA ASP A 369 30.78 -3.69 -2.94
C ASP A 369 30.78 -2.90 -4.25
N VAL A 370 29.98 -3.34 -5.23
CA VAL A 370 29.81 -2.64 -6.52
C VAL A 370 29.16 -1.27 -6.31
N LEU A 371 28.11 -1.19 -5.49
CA LEU A 371 27.50 0.08 -5.13
C LEU A 371 28.49 1.01 -4.43
N GLN A 372 29.24 0.53 -3.43
CA GLN A 372 30.22 1.35 -2.72
C GLN A 372 31.30 1.87 -3.67
N LYS A 373 31.83 1.01 -4.56
CA LYS A 373 32.83 1.42 -5.56
C LYS A 373 32.31 2.54 -6.46
N LYS A 374 31.08 2.44 -6.95
CA LYS A 374 30.44 3.46 -7.80
C LYS A 374 30.24 4.79 -7.06
N LEU A 375 30.02 4.75 -5.75
CA LEU A 375 29.95 5.95 -4.91
C LEU A 375 31.34 6.55 -4.66
N GLU A 376 32.36 5.71 -4.46
CA GLU A 376 33.75 6.15 -4.22
C GLU A 376 34.41 6.73 -5.47
N ASP A 377 34.11 6.21 -6.66
CA ASP A 377 34.63 6.71 -7.94
C ASP A 377 33.81 7.87 -8.54
N GLY A 378 32.68 8.23 -7.92
CA GLY A 378 31.82 9.33 -8.33
C GLY A 378 30.93 9.02 -9.55
N SER A 379 30.85 7.77 -10.01
CA SER A 379 29.94 7.35 -11.08
C SER A 379 28.48 7.21 -10.63
N ALA A 380 28.22 7.23 -9.32
CA ALA A 380 26.90 7.26 -8.71
C ALA A 380 26.84 8.27 -7.55
N ASP A 381 25.65 8.82 -7.31
CA ASP A 381 25.38 9.66 -6.14
C ASP A 381 24.71 8.82 -5.04
N ALA A 382 25.12 9.02 -3.78
CA ALA A 382 24.43 8.44 -2.64
C ALA A 382 22.97 8.94 -2.56
N ASN A 383 22.67 10.08 -3.17
CA ASN A 383 21.31 10.60 -3.32
C ASN A 383 20.42 9.75 -4.24
N ASP A 384 20.98 8.83 -5.02
CA ASP A 384 20.22 7.87 -5.81
C ASP A 384 19.92 6.58 -5.05
N ILE A 385 20.12 6.57 -3.73
CA ILE A 385 19.79 5.45 -2.83
C ILE A 385 18.77 5.90 -1.77
N ILE A 386 17.80 5.04 -1.48
CA ILE A 386 16.87 5.11 -0.36
C ILE A 386 17.07 3.86 0.50
N VAL A 387 17.28 4.06 1.80
CA VAL A 387 17.46 2.96 2.76
C VAL A 387 16.11 2.60 3.36
N ILE A 388 15.67 1.36 3.13
CA ILE A 388 14.40 0.83 3.61
C ILE A 388 14.67 -0.31 4.59
N CYS A 389 14.03 -0.32 5.74
CA CYS A 389 14.08 -1.41 6.70
C CYS A 389 12.76 -2.17 6.70
N GLY A 390 12.83 -3.48 6.48
CA GLY A 390 11.67 -4.36 6.44
C GLY A 390 10.82 -4.20 5.18
N PHE A 391 9.81 -5.04 5.08
CA PHE A 391 8.86 -5.04 3.99
C PHE A 391 7.49 -5.51 4.51
N SER A 392 6.48 -5.46 3.66
CA SER A 392 5.16 -6.03 3.92
C SER A 392 4.99 -7.25 3.03
N GLY A 393 4.67 -8.39 3.64
CA GLY A 393 4.48 -9.65 2.95
C GLY A 393 3.03 -10.11 3.05
N TRP A 394 2.54 -10.73 1.98
CA TRP A 394 1.25 -11.38 1.89
C TRP A 394 1.46 -12.84 1.52
N GLY A 395 0.74 -13.75 2.18
CA GLY A 395 0.56 -15.12 1.66
C GLY A 395 -0.38 -15.11 0.45
N GLY A 396 -0.44 -16.20 -0.31
CA GLY A 396 -1.06 -16.31 -1.64
C GLY A 396 -2.29 -15.42 -1.89
N ASP A 397 -3.47 -15.90 -1.53
CA ASP A 397 -4.72 -15.17 -1.78
C ASP A 397 -4.96 -13.97 -0.85
N GLN A 398 -4.02 -13.64 0.05
CA GLN A 398 -4.20 -12.56 1.02
C GLN A 398 -4.26 -11.20 0.32
N LEU A 399 -3.26 -10.85 -0.49
CA LEU A 399 -3.24 -9.55 -1.18
C LEU A 399 -4.44 -9.40 -2.11
N ALA A 400 -4.78 -10.46 -2.87
CA ALA A 400 -5.94 -10.48 -3.75
C ALA A 400 -7.25 -10.28 -2.95
N GLY A 401 -7.37 -10.88 -1.77
CA GLY A 401 -8.52 -10.69 -0.89
C GLY A 401 -8.61 -9.25 -0.35
N GLU A 402 -7.49 -8.65 0.06
CA GLU A 402 -7.44 -7.26 0.54
C GLU A 402 -7.73 -6.24 -0.58
N ILE A 403 -7.33 -6.51 -1.82
CA ILE A 403 -7.73 -5.71 -2.98
C ILE A 403 -9.25 -5.82 -3.21
N ARG A 404 -9.81 -7.05 -3.16
CA ARG A 404 -11.25 -7.27 -3.29
C ARG A 404 -12.09 -6.62 -2.19
N SER A 405 -11.57 -6.52 -0.96
CA SER A 405 -12.26 -5.79 0.13
C SER A 405 -12.19 -4.27 -0.03
N GLY A 406 -11.33 -3.77 -0.93
CA GLY A 406 -11.09 -2.36 -1.17
C GLY A 406 -10.06 -1.73 -0.22
N THR A 407 -9.28 -2.56 0.48
CA THR A 407 -8.22 -2.08 1.40
C THR A 407 -7.13 -1.33 0.65
N TRP A 408 -6.83 -1.78 -0.58
CA TRP A 408 -5.80 -1.23 -1.45
C TRP A 408 -6.39 -0.77 -2.78
N VAL A 409 -6.02 0.45 -3.19
CA VAL A 409 -6.14 0.89 -4.58
C VAL A 409 -4.83 0.54 -5.28
N VAL A 410 -4.89 -0.33 -6.29
CA VAL A 410 -3.69 -0.74 -7.04
C VAL A 410 -3.48 0.19 -8.22
N ALA A 411 -2.42 0.99 -8.18
CA ALA A 411 -2.00 1.84 -9.28
C ALA A 411 -0.96 1.10 -10.14
N ARG A 412 -1.23 0.98 -11.44
CA ARG A 412 -0.33 0.40 -12.43
C ARG A 412 0.24 1.47 -13.33
N GLY A 413 1.56 1.53 -13.44
CA GLY A 413 2.30 2.32 -14.44
C GLY A 413 3.08 1.44 -15.40
N SER A 414 3.41 1.98 -16.58
CA SER A 414 4.34 1.33 -17.51
C SER A 414 5.78 1.51 -17.03
N THR A 415 6.64 0.50 -17.16
CA THR A 415 8.08 0.65 -16.91
C THR A 415 8.78 1.50 -17.98
N ASP A 416 8.16 1.64 -19.15
CA ASP A 416 8.63 2.52 -20.23
C ASP A 416 8.26 4.01 -20.01
N ASP A 417 7.43 4.32 -19.01
CA ASP A 417 7.08 5.71 -18.71
C ASP A 417 8.26 6.40 -18.00
N PRO A 418 8.91 7.40 -18.64
CA PRO A 418 10.08 8.05 -18.07
C PRO A 418 9.76 8.78 -16.74
N ALA A 419 8.50 9.11 -16.48
CA ALA A 419 8.10 9.76 -15.24
C ALA A 419 7.95 8.79 -14.07
N MET A 420 7.87 7.47 -14.31
CA MET A 420 7.50 6.50 -13.28
C MET A 420 8.54 6.39 -12.17
N ASP A 421 9.80 6.23 -12.57
CA ASP A 421 10.92 6.01 -11.64
C ASP A 421 11.18 7.27 -10.82
N ASP A 422 11.19 8.43 -11.48
CA ASP A 422 11.33 9.74 -10.84
C ASP A 422 10.21 10.02 -9.86
N PHE A 423 8.97 9.64 -10.20
CA PHE A 423 7.81 9.81 -9.34
C PHE A 423 7.94 8.98 -8.06
N ILE A 424 8.22 7.68 -8.18
CA ILE A 424 8.42 6.78 -7.02
C ILE A 424 9.53 7.30 -6.11
N PHE A 425 10.66 7.67 -6.71
CA PHE A 425 11.82 8.12 -5.97
C PHE A 425 11.55 9.45 -5.26
N ALA A 426 10.82 10.37 -5.91
CA ALA A 426 10.42 11.64 -5.33
C ALA A 426 9.44 11.48 -4.16
N LEU A 427 8.46 10.55 -4.25
CA LEU A 427 7.54 10.25 -3.16
C LEU A 427 8.31 9.82 -1.90
N ALA A 428 9.26 8.90 -2.05
CA ALA A 428 10.05 8.38 -0.93
C ALA A 428 11.02 9.42 -0.37
N ARG A 429 11.71 10.17 -1.24
CA ARG A 429 12.60 11.27 -0.85
C ARG A 429 11.88 12.33 -0.04
N TYR A 430 10.71 12.77 -0.50
CA TYR A 430 9.94 13.79 0.19
C TYR A 430 9.47 13.33 1.58
N ALA A 431 9.05 12.07 1.72
CA ALA A 431 8.69 11.51 3.01
C ALA A 431 9.89 11.42 3.97
N GLY A 432 11.07 11.09 3.45
CA GLY A 432 12.30 10.92 4.22
C GLY A 432 13.04 12.22 4.59
N VAL A 433 12.60 13.40 4.16
CA VAL A 433 13.30 14.66 4.49
C VAL A 433 13.32 14.89 6.01
N PRO A 434 14.51 15.08 6.63
CA PRO A 434 14.59 15.38 8.06
C PRO A 434 13.79 16.63 8.43
N SER A 435 13.10 16.62 9.57
CA SER A 435 12.28 17.74 10.04
C SER A 435 13.06 19.05 10.22
N SER A 436 14.38 19.00 10.42
CA SER A 436 15.25 20.19 10.52
C SER A 436 15.60 20.83 9.17
N ALA A 437 15.60 20.07 8.06
CA ALA A 437 15.96 20.55 6.73
C ALA A 437 14.78 21.19 5.97
N ALA A 438 13.54 20.99 6.45
CA ALA A 438 12.32 21.44 5.80
C ALA A 438 11.89 22.87 6.17
N ALA A 439 12.64 23.57 7.03
CA ALA A 439 12.37 24.98 7.31
C ALA A 439 12.86 25.85 6.13
N PRO A 440 11.99 26.64 5.48
CA PRO A 440 12.48 27.66 4.57
C PRO A 440 13.31 28.65 5.40
N GLN A 441 14.58 28.82 5.05
CA GLN A 441 15.34 29.99 5.49
C GLN A 441 14.75 31.23 4.79
N SER A 442 13.61 31.70 5.28
CA SER A 442 13.12 33.03 4.95
C SER A 442 13.75 34.00 5.93
N SER A 443 14.87 34.59 5.53
CA SER A 443 15.25 35.91 6.04
C SER A 443 14.15 36.90 5.64
N LEU A 444 13.39 37.41 6.62
CA LEU A 444 12.96 38.82 6.75
C LEU A 444 11.66 39.02 7.55
N SER A 445 11.79 39.95 8.50
CA SER A 445 10.80 40.82 9.14
C SER A 445 9.86 40.22 10.19
N SER A 446 10.10 40.70 11.41
CA SER A 446 9.21 40.68 12.56
C SER A 446 7.85 41.28 12.21
N SER A 447 6.83 40.43 12.07
CA SER A 447 5.46 40.82 12.36
C SER A 447 4.72 39.61 12.92
N GLU A 448 4.16 39.81 14.10
CA GLU A 448 3.53 38.82 14.96
C GLU A 448 2.45 38.02 14.22
N ARG A 449 2.75 36.78 13.87
CA ARG A 449 1.76 35.72 13.75
C ARG A 449 2.13 34.66 14.77
N LYS A 450 1.27 34.45 15.78
CA LYS A 450 1.23 33.21 16.56
C LYS A 450 0.89 32.06 15.60
N VAL A 451 1.86 31.62 14.82
CA VAL A 451 1.83 30.33 14.15
C VAL A 451 2.29 29.35 15.21
N THR A 452 1.35 28.61 15.79
CA THR A 452 1.68 27.46 16.64
C THR A 452 2.59 26.55 15.82
N GLN A 453 3.88 26.48 16.15
CA GLN A 453 4.81 25.59 15.46
C GLN A 453 4.31 24.15 15.65
N MET A 454 4.03 23.45 14.55
CA MET A 454 3.74 22.02 14.59
C MET A 454 4.95 21.27 15.14
N SER A 455 4.72 20.30 16.02
CA SER A 455 5.75 19.37 16.49
C SER A 455 6.40 18.64 15.30
N SER A 456 7.63 18.17 15.49
CA SER A 456 8.36 17.32 14.53
C SER A 456 7.53 16.12 14.08
N ALA A 457 6.89 15.41 15.02
CA ALA A 457 5.94 14.34 14.73
C ALA A 457 4.77 14.80 13.85
N GLY A 458 4.19 15.97 14.16
CA GLY A 458 3.11 16.54 13.36
C GLY A 458 3.54 16.87 11.94
N GLN A 459 4.74 17.42 11.74
CA GLN A 459 5.30 17.73 10.42
C GLN A 459 5.53 16.48 9.60
N SER A 460 6.10 15.43 10.21
CA SER A 460 6.39 14.18 9.52
C SER A 460 5.13 13.42 9.10
N ARG A 461 4.11 13.39 9.98
CA ARG A 461 2.77 12.90 9.63
C ARG A 461 2.17 13.67 8.46
N ASN A 462 2.28 14.99 8.48
CA ASN A 462 1.75 15.84 7.41
C ASN A 462 2.45 15.57 6.07
N ARG A 463 3.78 15.33 6.07
CA ARG A 463 4.52 14.89 4.88
C ARG A 463 4.03 13.54 4.36
N SER A 464 3.90 12.55 5.24
CA SER A 464 3.42 11.21 4.87
C SER A 464 2.04 11.27 4.20
N VAL A 465 1.13 12.08 4.75
CA VAL A 465 -0.21 12.34 4.19
C VAL A 465 -0.13 13.10 2.87
N ALA A 466 0.78 14.07 2.74
CA ALA A 466 0.98 14.82 1.49
C ALA A 466 1.44 13.91 0.35
N VAL A 467 2.35 12.96 0.63
CA VAL A 467 2.82 11.95 -0.34
C VAL A 467 1.68 11.03 -0.75
N TRP A 468 0.89 10.57 0.20
CA TRP A 468 -0.29 9.75 -0.07
C TRP A 468 -1.34 10.49 -0.93
N SER A 469 -1.62 11.76 -0.59
CA SER A 469 -2.51 12.64 -1.37
C SER A 469 -1.97 12.89 -2.78
N TRP A 470 -0.65 13.04 -2.92
CA TRP A 470 0.00 13.19 -4.21
C TRP A 470 -0.13 11.92 -5.07
N ALA A 471 0.03 10.74 -4.49
CA ALA A 471 -0.18 9.46 -5.18
C ALA A 471 -1.62 9.32 -5.70
N TYR A 472 -2.62 9.63 -4.87
CA TYR A 472 -4.02 9.64 -5.32
C TYR A 472 -4.31 10.69 -6.40
N LYS A 473 -3.65 11.86 -6.34
CA LYS A 473 -3.77 12.89 -7.36
C LYS A 473 -3.22 12.42 -8.71
N ALA A 474 -2.14 11.64 -8.72
CA ALA A 474 -1.54 11.09 -9.92
C ALA A 474 -2.47 10.08 -10.64
N LEU A 475 -3.36 9.41 -9.90
CA LEU A 475 -4.41 8.55 -10.48
C LEU A 475 -5.51 9.31 -11.23
N GLY A 476 -5.65 10.62 -10.99
CA GLY A 476 -6.71 11.43 -11.59
C GLY A 476 -8.11 11.15 -11.01
N SER A 477 -9.12 11.79 -11.59
CA SER A 477 -10.53 11.58 -11.22
C SER A 477 -10.98 10.18 -11.66
N PRO A 478 -11.75 9.43 -10.85
CA PRO A 478 -12.38 9.83 -9.58
C PRO A 478 -11.52 9.67 -8.32
N TYR A 479 -10.34 9.07 -8.40
CA TYR A 479 -9.51 8.70 -7.25
C TYR A 479 -8.92 9.90 -6.50
N THR A 480 -8.60 11.00 -7.19
CA THR A 480 -8.18 12.27 -6.56
C THR A 480 -9.20 12.76 -5.53
N GLU A 481 -10.49 12.47 -5.73
CA GLU A 481 -11.54 12.87 -4.80
C GLU A 481 -11.50 12.03 -3.51
N LEU A 482 -11.07 10.76 -3.59
CA LEU A 482 -10.97 9.85 -2.45
C LEU A 482 -10.02 10.37 -1.37
N ALA A 483 -8.97 11.10 -1.78
CA ALA A 483 -7.98 11.68 -0.88
C ALA A 483 -8.38 13.02 -0.23
N ARG A 484 -9.60 13.52 -0.48
CA ARG A 484 -10.09 14.77 0.13
C ARG A 484 -10.57 14.58 1.57
N ASN A 485 -10.73 15.69 2.30
CA ASN A 485 -11.36 15.75 3.63
C ASN A 485 -10.65 14.97 4.77
N GLN A 486 -9.33 14.78 4.69
CA GLN A 486 -8.56 13.91 5.61
C GLN A 486 -8.03 14.57 6.90
N LYS A 487 -8.32 15.86 7.18
CA LYS A 487 -7.77 16.57 8.35
C LYS A 487 -8.17 16.09 9.76
N PRO A 488 -9.39 15.58 10.05
CA PRO A 488 -9.74 15.12 11.41
C PRO A 488 -8.94 13.90 11.88
N LEU A 489 -8.11 13.38 10.98
CA LEU A 489 -7.53 12.06 10.97
C LEU A 489 -5.98 12.16 11.00
N ILE A 490 -5.44 13.39 11.00
CA ILE A 490 -4.02 13.76 11.22
C ILE A 490 -3.75 14.04 12.70
N GLN A 491 -4.80 14.42 13.44
CA GLN A 491 -4.75 14.52 14.88
C GLN A 491 -4.80 13.10 15.46
N GLU A 492 -3.93 12.80 16.41
CA GLU A 492 -4.05 11.58 17.22
C GLU A 492 -5.47 11.48 17.78
N PRO A 493 -6.00 10.26 18.02
CA PRO A 493 -7.04 10.12 19.02
C PRO A 493 -6.51 10.83 20.26
N GLN A 494 -7.17 11.90 20.71
CA GLN A 494 -6.88 12.39 22.04
C GLN A 494 -7.23 11.24 22.98
N ASP A 495 -6.22 10.63 23.59
CA ASP A 495 -6.43 9.72 24.70
C ASP A 495 -7.37 10.41 25.68
N LYS A 496 -8.58 9.87 25.79
CA LYS A 496 -9.59 10.31 26.75
C LYS A 496 -9.84 9.21 27.74
#